data_AF-A0A534WL60-F1
#
_entry.id   AF-A0A534WL60-F1
#
_cell.length_a   1.000
_cell.length_b   1.000
_cell.length_c   1.000
_cell.angle_alpha   90.00
_cell.angle_beta   90.00
_cell.angle_gamma   90.00
#
_symmetry.space_group_name_H-M   'P 1'
#
loop_
_entity.id
_entity.type
_entity.pdbx_description
1 polymer ?
#
loop_
_entity_poly.entity_id
_entity_poly.type
_entity_poly.pdbx_seq_one_letter_code
_entity_poly.pdbx_strand_id
1 'polypeptide(L)'
;MEILEMLERTPAIVAGIAAQVPESLVTLRLLRGIAGDQWARSGRQEGVGPVAIAELPRRILDHDLAHLNEIADLLADLMPAHPMIAGLRALAAGGPRSSRAA
;
A
#
# COMPACT_ATOMS: atom_id res chain seq x y z
N MET A 1 1.06 -29.58 12.60
CA MET A 1 0.36 -28.52 11.85
C MET A 1 1.43 -27.55 11.41
N GLU A 2 1.84 -27.67 10.16
CA GLU A 2 2.87 -26.81 9.60
C GLU A 2 2.31 -25.42 9.29
N ILE A 3 3.10 -24.39 9.56
CA ILE A 3 2.84 -22.99 9.19
C ILE A 3 2.55 -22.86 7.69
N LEU A 4 3.07 -23.77 6.86
CA LEU A 4 2.79 -23.84 5.42
C LEU A 4 1.33 -24.18 5.09
N GLU A 5 0.67 -25.11 5.79
CA GLU A 5 -0.74 -25.46 5.52
C GLU A 5 -1.70 -24.29 5.82
N MET A 6 -1.30 -23.37 6.72
CA MET A 6 -2.06 -22.16 7.04
C MET A 6 -1.92 -21.08 5.96
N LEU A 7 -0.77 -21.03 5.27
CA LEU A 7 -0.49 -20.09 4.19
C LEU A 7 -1.06 -20.54 2.84
N GLU A 8 -1.16 -21.84 2.60
CA GLU A 8 -1.77 -22.40 1.37
C GLU A 8 -3.28 -22.16 1.28
N ARG A 9 -3.94 -21.89 2.41
CA ARG A 9 -5.34 -21.48 2.43
C ARG A 9 -5.41 -19.96 2.22
N THR A 10 -5.60 -19.61 0.95
CA THR A 10 -5.95 -18.29 0.40
C THR A 10 -6.97 -17.43 1.19
N PRO A 11 -7.87 -17.96 2.06
CA PRO A 11 -8.75 -17.13 2.89
C PRO A 11 -8.06 -16.16 3.85
N ALA A 12 -6.87 -16.46 4.38
CA ALA A 12 -6.22 -15.59 5.36
C ALA A 12 -5.72 -14.27 4.73
N ILE A 13 -5.12 -14.35 3.53
CA ILE A 13 -4.69 -13.18 2.77
C ILE A 13 -5.89 -12.35 2.31
N VAL A 14 -6.94 -13.01 1.78
CA VAL A 14 -8.16 -12.33 1.34
C VAL A 14 -8.87 -11.66 2.53
N ALA A 15 -8.92 -12.30 3.69
CA ALA A 15 -9.47 -11.71 4.91
C ALA A 15 -8.63 -10.52 5.42
N GLY A 16 -7.30 -10.61 5.34
CA GLY A 16 -6.39 -9.51 5.67
C GLY A 16 -6.60 -8.29 4.77
N ILE A 17 -6.68 -8.51 3.45
CA ILE A 17 -6.97 -7.44 2.48
C ILE A 17 -8.37 -6.85 2.74
N ALA A 18 -9.37 -7.70 2.96
CA ALA A 18 -10.73 -7.24 3.24
C ALA A 18 -10.82 -6.41 4.53
N ALA A 19 -10.01 -6.74 5.55
CA ALA A 19 -9.92 -5.98 6.79
C ALA A 19 -9.22 -4.62 6.64
N GLN A 20 -8.36 -4.45 5.63
CA GLN A 20 -7.68 -3.18 5.34
C GLN A 20 -8.54 -2.19 4.56
N VAL A 21 -9.46 -2.68 3.71
CA VAL A 21 -10.32 -1.82 2.88
C VAL A 21 -11.10 -0.76 3.69
N PRO A 22 -11.74 -1.08 4.84
CA PRO A 22 -12.40 -0.08 5.68
C PRO A 22 -11.47 1.06 6.12
N GLU A 23 -10.25 0.74 6.55
CA GLU A 23 -9.26 1.72 7.03
C GLU A 23 -8.76 2.63 5.90
N SER A 24 -8.51 2.07 4.72
CA SER A 24 -8.14 2.85 3.53
C SER A 24 -9.27 3.82 3.14
N LEU A 25 -10.53 3.39 3.23
CA LEU A 25 -11.68 4.26 2.96
C LEU A 25 -11.83 5.39 3.99
N VAL A 26 -11.56 5.12 5.27
CA VAL A 26 -11.52 6.15 6.32
C VAL A 26 -10.44 7.18 6.01
N THR A 27 -9.23 6.72 5.65
CA THR A 27 -8.10 7.58 5.31
C THR A 27 -8.45 8.50 4.12
N LEU A 28 -9.02 7.95 3.05
CA LEU A 28 -9.44 8.75 1.88
C LEU A 28 -10.54 9.76 2.21
N ARG A 29 -11.49 9.43 3.09
CA ARG A 29 -12.51 10.38 3.57
C ARG A 29 -11.88 11.52 4.36
N LEU A 30 -10.92 11.23 5.23
CA LEU A 30 -10.19 12.24 5.99
C LEU A 30 -9.40 13.17 5.06
N LEU A 31 -8.65 12.61 4.11
CA LEU A 31 -7.90 13.38 3.12
C LEU A 31 -8.82 14.28 2.27
N ARG A 32 -10.00 13.78 1.88
CA ARG A 32 -11.00 14.56 1.13
C ARG A 32 -11.55 15.76 1.93
N GLY A 33 -11.57 15.66 3.27
CA GLY A 33 -12.06 16.72 4.15
C GLY A 33 -11.07 17.87 4.39
N ILE A 34 -9.84 17.77 3.89
CA ILE A 34 -8.79 18.77 4.12
C ILE A 34 -8.99 19.97 3.18
N ALA A 35 -9.17 21.15 3.76
CA ALA A 35 -9.30 22.39 3.00
C ALA A 35 -7.98 22.77 2.31
N GLY A 36 -8.05 23.52 1.21
CA GLY A 36 -6.91 23.84 0.34
C GLY A 36 -5.69 24.40 1.06
N ASP A 37 -5.90 25.35 1.98
CA ASP A 37 -4.87 25.98 2.80
C ASP A 37 -4.31 25.05 3.89
N GLN A 38 -5.10 24.08 4.36
CA GLN A 38 -4.68 23.13 5.39
C GLN A 38 -3.65 22.12 4.91
N TRP A 39 -3.53 21.88 3.60
CA TRP A 39 -2.54 20.97 3.03
C TRP A 39 -1.09 21.39 3.33
N ALA A 40 -0.84 22.69 3.50
CA ALA A 40 0.47 23.23 3.83
C ALA A 40 0.85 23.06 5.32
N ARG A 41 -0.09 22.63 6.17
CA ARG A 41 0.19 22.37 7.59
C ARG A 41 1.28 21.31 7.71
N SER A 42 2.28 21.61 8.52
CA SER A 42 3.42 20.72 8.75
C SER A 42 3.64 20.46 10.24
N GLY A 43 4.23 19.31 10.51
CA GLY A 43 4.70 18.89 11.83
C GLY A 43 6.09 18.28 11.72
N ARG A 44 6.61 17.80 12.85
CA ARG A 44 7.86 17.04 12.89
C ARG A 44 7.55 15.59 13.25
N GLN A 45 8.05 14.67 12.45
CA GLN A 45 8.01 13.23 12.72
C GLN A 45 9.39 12.78 13.20
N GLU A 46 9.41 11.99 14.27
CA GLU A 46 10.65 11.40 14.80
C GLU A 46 11.31 10.49 13.75
N GLY A 47 12.63 10.58 13.62
CA GLY A 47 13.41 9.83 12.61
C GLY A 47 13.23 10.26 11.15
N VAL A 48 12.29 11.17 10.84
CA VAL A 48 12.02 11.65 9.47
C VAL A 48 12.25 13.15 9.31
N GLY A 49 11.92 13.95 10.33
CA GLY A 49 12.03 15.41 10.28
C GLY A 49 10.71 16.08 9.90
N PRO A 50 10.74 17.26 9.24
CA PRO A 50 9.52 17.97 8.88
C PRO A 50 8.70 17.19 7.85
N VAL A 51 7.38 17.15 8.04
CA VAL A 51 6.41 16.52 7.13
C VAL A 51 5.20 17.41 7.00
N ALA A 52 4.82 17.76 5.77
CA ALA A 52 3.56 18.42 5.46
C ALA A 52 2.44 17.42 5.18
N ILE A 53 1.19 17.80 5.48
CA ILE A 53 0.01 16.99 5.14
C ILE A 53 -0.04 16.67 3.63
N ALA A 54 0.37 17.63 2.78
CA ALA A 54 0.48 17.45 1.33
C ALA A 54 1.38 16.29 0.89
N GLU A 55 2.33 15.87 1.72
CA GLU A 55 3.23 14.76 1.41
C GLU A 55 2.62 13.39 1.74
N LEU A 56 1.66 13.34 2.67
CA LEU A 56 1.13 12.09 3.21
C LEU A 56 0.49 11.20 2.14
N PRO A 57 -0.34 11.69 1.20
CA PRO A 57 -0.95 10.82 0.18
C PRO A 57 0.11 10.10 -0.66
N ARG A 58 1.19 10.80 -1.03
CA ARG A 58 2.27 10.20 -1.82
C ARG A 58 3.04 9.18 -1.00
N ARG A 59 3.36 9.49 0.26
CA ARG A 59 4.06 8.59 1.19
C ARG A 59 3.26 7.31 1.47
N ILE A 60 1.94 7.41 1.68
CA ILE A 60 1.04 6.25 1.85
C ILE A 60 1.10 5.37 0.61
N LEU A 61 0.95 5.97 -0.58
CA LEU A 61 1.02 5.20 -1.83
C LEU A 61 2.38 4.53 -2.02
N ASP A 62 3.50 5.25 -1.80
CA ASP A 62 4.84 4.67 -1.93
C ASP A 62 5.07 3.50 -0.98
N HIS A 63 4.56 3.62 0.25
CA HIS A 63 4.60 2.56 1.24
C HIS A 63 3.81 1.31 0.80
N ASP A 64 2.59 1.50 0.29
CA ASP A 64 1.77 0.39 -0.19
C ASP A 64 2.43 -0.32 -1.39
N LEU A 65 3.02 0.44 -2.33
CA LEU A 65 3.76 -0.13 -3.46
C LEU A 65 5.03 -0.87 -3.01
N ALA A 66 5.70 -0.41 -1.94
CA ALA A 66 6.84 -1.11 -1.36
C ALA A 66 6.42 -2.46 -0.77
N HIS A 67 5.33 -2.52 -0.01
CA HIS A 67 4.80 -3.78 0.51
C HIS A 67 4.41 -4.77 -0.58
N LEU A 68 3.86 -4.32 -1.70
CA LEU A 68 3.58 -5.21 -2.85
C LEU A 68 4.86 -5.88 -3.37
N ASN A 69 5.98 -5.14 -3.42
CA ASN A 69 7.27 -5.70 -3.80
C ASN A 69 7.79 -6.71 -2.77
N GLU A 70 7.73 -6.37 -1.47
CA GLU A 70 8.15 -7.26 -0.38
C GLU A 70 7.37 -8.58 -0.38
N ILE A 71 6.05 -8.54 -0.60
CA ILE A 71 5.22 -9.74 -0.73
C ILE A 71 5.65 -10.54 -1.97
N ALA A 72 5.94 -9.88 -3.08
CA ALA A 72 6.41 -10.57 -4.28
C ALA A 72 7.79 -11.24 -4.08
N ASP A 73 8.70 -10.59 -3.33
CA ASP A 73 10.00 -11.15 -2.93
C ASP A 73 9.81 -12.39 -2.04
N LEU A 74 9.01 -12.28 -0.96
CA LEU A 74 8.71 -13.40 -0.08
C LEU A 74 8.06 -14.58 -0.83
N LEU A 75 7.16 -14.29 -1.77
CA LEU A 75 6.51 -15.30 -2.58
C LEU A 75 7.48 -15.96 -3.56
N ALA A 76 8.44 -15.21 -4.11
CA ALA A 76 9.48 -15.77 -4.96
C ALA A 76 10.42 -16.70 -4.18
N ASP A 77 10.76 -16.35 -2.93
CA ASP A 77 11.59 -17.19 -2.06
C ASP A 77 10.89 -18.51 -1.66
N LEU A 78 9.59 -18.46 -1.39
CA LEU A 78 8.81 -19.62 -0.96
C LEU A 78 8.28 -20.47 -2.13
N MET A 79 7.84 -19.82 -3.21
CA MET A 79 7.15 -20.41 -4.36
C MET A 79 7.55 -19.72 -5.68
N PRO A 80 8.75 -19.99 -6.23
CA PRO A 80 9.34 -19.21 -7.33
C PRO A 80 8.50 -19.07 -8.60
N ALA A 81 7.60 -20.03 -8.87
CA ALA A 81 6.76 -20.06 -10.07
C ALA A 81 5.31 -19.57 -9.80
N HIS A 82 5.04 -18.95 -8.65
CA HIS A 82 3.67 -18.57 -8.29
C HIS A 82 3.14 -17.45 -9.22
N PRO A 83 1.97 -17.61 -9.86
CA PRO A 83 1.47 -16.68 -10.89
C PRO A 83 1.21 -15.25 -10.38
N MET A 84 0.96 -15.07 -9.08
CA MET A 84 0.75 -13.74 -8.48
C MET A 84 1.99 -12.83 -8.47
N ILE A 85 3.22 -13.38 -8.55
CA ILE A 85 4.46 -12.58 -8.46
C ILE A 85 4.47 -11.47 -9.51
N ALA A 86 4.20 -11.81 -10.78
CA ALA A 86 4.19 -10.84 -11.86
C ALA A 86 3.10 -9.77 -11.69
N GLY A 87 1.92 -10.15 -11.20
CA GLY A 87 0.81 -9.24 -10.94
C GLY A 87 1.13 -8.22 -9.85
N LEU A 88 1.71 -8.68 -8.74
CA LEU A 88 2.13 -7.81 -7.62
C LEU A 88 3.18 -6.79 -8.07
N ARG A 89 4.19 -7.23 -8.83
CA ARG A 89 5.22 -6.33 -9.40
C ARG A 89 4.64 -5.31 -10.37
N ALA A 90 3.71 -5.73 -11.23
CA ALA A 90 3.06 -4.83 -12.18
C ALA A 90 2.22 -3.75 -11.48
N LEU A 91 1.51 -4.12 -10.40
CA LEU A 91 0.80 -3.17 -9.56
C LEU A 91 1.76 -2.21 -8.86
N ALA A 92 2.84 -2.73 -8.27
CA ALA A 92 3.88 -1.93 -7.62
C ALA A 92 4.57 -0.94 -8.57
N ALA A 93 4.68 -1.26 -9.86
CA ALA A 93 5.21 -0.36 -10.89
C ALA A 93 4.26 0.82 -11.25
N GLY A 94 3.08 0.88 -10.62
CA GLY A 94 2.13 2.00 -10.75
C GLY A 94 1.04 1.81 -11.80
N GLY A 95 0.89 0.61 -12.38
CA GLY A 95 -0.12 0.32 -13.41
C GLY A 95 -0.06 1.30 -14.61
N PRO A 96 -1.08 1.30 -15.50
CA PRO A 96 -1.18 2.34 -16.51
C PRO A 96 -1.35 3.70 -15.83
N ARG A 97 -0.38 4.60 -16.00
CA ARG A 97 -0.49 5.99 -15.51
C ARG A 97 -1.70 6.65 -16.16
N SER A 98 -2.73 6.93 -15.36
CA SER A 98 -3.82 7.82 -15.77
C SER A 98 -3.24 9.21 -16.03
N SER A 99 -2.96 9.51 -17.29
CA SER A 99 -2.55 10.81 -17.80
C SER A 99 -3.73 11.79 -17.79
N ARG A 100 -4.15 12.24 -16.61
CA ARG A 100 -5.05 13.41 -16.51
C ARG A 100 -4.75 14.23 -15.26
N ALA A 101 -3.90 15.23 -15.45
CA ALA A 101 -4.10 16.60 -14.96
C ALA A 101 -2.93 17.45 -15.51
N ALA A 102 -3.20 18.16 -16.60
CA ALA A 102 -2.51 19.37 -17.01
C ALA A 102 -3.52 20.51 -16.94
#